data_AF-S7SWQ9-F1
#
_entry.id   AF-S7SWQ9-F1
#
_cell.length_a   1.000
_cell.length_b   1.000
_cell.length_c   1.000
_cell.angle_alpha   90.00
_cell.angle_beta   90.00
_cell.angle_gamma   90.00
#
_symmetry.space_group_name_H-M   'P 1'
#
loop_
_entity.id
_entity.type
_entity.pdbx_description
1 polymer ?
#
loop_
_entity_poly.entity_id
_entity_poly.type
_entity_poly.pdbx_seq_one_letter_code
_entity_poly.pdbx_strand_id
1 'polypeptide(L)'
;MFKEYDIRGRAGEELDESFAYWLGRAFADMMQKEGEKRAVVGHDNRLSSPGLHRALKDGLLDGGCDVVDIGFRRRRCFTTAYTTRIFHAA
;
A
#
# COMPACT_ATOMS: atom_id res chain seq x y z
N MET A 1 0.97 -15.25 -0.50
CA MET A 1 0.32 -14.83 0.76
C MET A 1 1.19 -13.97 1.69
N PHE A 2 2.35 -14.36 2.20
CA PHE A 2 3.32 -13.40 2.78
C PHE A 2 4.74 -13.88 2.45
N LYS A 3 5.56 -13.04 1.82
CA LYS A 3 6.99 -13.29 1.64
C LYS A 3 7.79 -12.31 2.51
N GLU A 4 9.05 -12.65 2.74
CA GLU A 4 9.99 -11.92 3.61
C GLU A 4 10.09 -10.41 3.31
N TYR A 5 9.74 -9.97 2.10
CA TYR A 5 9.85 -8.56 1.68
C TYR A 5 8.59 -7.99 1.00
N ASP A 6 7.59 -8.80 0.67
CA ASP A 6 6.40 -8.36 -0.07
C ASP A 6 5.17 -9.25 0.15
N ILE A 7 3.98 -8.64 0.04
CA ILE A 7 2.71 -9.38 -0.07
C ILE A 7 2.47 -9.63 -1.56
N ARG A 8 2.25 -10.90 -1.91
CA ARG A 8 1.90 -11.30 -3.28
C ARG A 8 0.70 -12.21 -3.23
N GLY A 9 -0.21 -11.98 -4.15
CA GLY A 9 -1.40 -12.78 -4.39
C GLY A 9 -2.03 -12.41 -5.73
N ARG A 10 -3.05 -13.16 -6.12
CA ARG A 10 -3.87 -12.82 -7.29
C ARG A 10 -4.85 -11.70 -6.95
N ALA A 11 -4.88 -10.66 -7.79
CA ALA A 11 -5.89 -9.60 -7.68
C ALA A 11 -7.30 -10.18 -7.94
N GLY A 12 -8.24 -9.88 -7.05
CA GLY A 12 -9.62 -10.36 -7.13
C GLY A 12 -9.91 -11.70 -6.43
N GLU A 13 -8.88 -12.45 -6.02
CA GLU A 13 -9.05 -13.65 -5.17
C GLU A 13 -8.39 -13.45 -3.80
N GLU A 14 -7.07 -13.26 -3.78
CA GLU A 14 -6.30 -13.12 -2.54
C GLU A 14 -6.04 -11.66 -2.17
N LEU A 15 -5.98 -10.78 -3.18
CA LEU A 15 -5.81 -9.35 -3.02
C LEU A 15 -7.07 -8.65 -3.51
N ASP A 16 -7.98 -8.43 -2.57
CA ASP A 16 -9.19 -7.64 -2.75
C ASP A 16 -9.00 -6.22 -2.22
N GLU A 17 -9.85 -5.29 -2.65
CA GLU A 17 -9.89 -3.92 -2.15
C GLU A 17 -10.10 -3.88 -0.64
N SER A 18 -10.97 -4.73 -0.11
CA SER A 18 -11.21 -4.86 1.33
C SER A 18 -9.93 -5.22 2.09
N PHE A 19 -9.14 -6.15 1.54
CA PHE A 19 -7.87 -6.56 2.14
C PHE A 19 -6.86 -5.40 2.11
N ALA A 20 -6.76 -4.66 1.00
CA ALA A 20 -5.88 -3.51 0.87
C ALA A 20 -6.24 -2.39 1.87
N TYR A 21 -7.53 -2.16 2.12
CA TYR A 21 -8.00 -1.21 3.13
C TYR A 21 -7.58 -1.60 4.55
N TRP A 22 -7.87 -2.84 4.97
CA TRP A 22 -7.52 -3.31 6.32
C TRP A 22 -6.02 -3.35 6.56
N LEU A 23 -5.26 -3.70 5.53
CA LEU A 23 -3.82 -3.64 5.53
C LEU A 23 -3.30 -2.20 5.70
N GLY A 24 -3.87 -1.23 4.97
CA GLY A 24 -3.54 0.19 5.12
C GLY A 24 -3.80 0.68 6.55
N ARG A 25 -4.93 0.28 7.13
CA ARG A 25 -5.29 0.61 8.51
C ARG A 25 -4.32 0.01 9.54
N ALA A 26 -3.95 -1.26 9.36
CA ALA A 26 -2.99 -1.94 10.23
C ALA A 26 -1.60 -1.29 10.14
N PHE A 27 -1.20 -0.87 8.93
CA PHE A 27 0.05 -0.15 8.72
C PHE A 27 0.04 1.23 9.39
N ALA A 28 -1.07 1.96 9.28
CA ALA A 28 -1.21 3.25 9.96
C ALA A 28 -1.09 3.13 11.49
N ASP A 29 -1.71 2.11 12.11
CA ASP A 29 -1.58 1.87 13.55
C ASP A 29 -0.12 1.56 13.96
N MET A 30 0.61 0.82 13.13
CA MET A 30 2.05 0.60 13.34
C MET A 30 2.85 1.91 13.24
N MET A 31 2.61 2.72 12.19
CA MET A 31 3.32 4.00 12.01
C MET A 31 3.05 4.97 13.17
N GLN A 32 1.81 5.02 13.66
CA GLN A 32 1.47 5.84 14.83
C GLN A 32 2.27 5.45 16.08
N LYS A 33 2.49 4.14 16.30
CA LYS A 33 3.31 3.65 17.41
C LYS A 33 4.79 4.03 17.28
N GLU A 34 5.28 4.12 16.04
CA GLU A 34 6.64 4.58 15.74
C GLU A 34 6.78 6.11 15.73
N GLY A 35 5.66 6.85 15.87
CA GLY A 35 5.63 8.32 15.84
C GLY A 35 5.70 8.90 14.43
N GLU A 36 5.67 8.07 13.39
CA GLU A 36 5.62 8.51 12.01
C GLU A 36 4.19 8.80 11.57
N LYS A 37 3.99 9.93 10.90
CA LYS A 37 2.66 10.40 10.48
C LYS A 37 2.48 10.43 8.98
N ARG A 38 3.54 10.19 8.20
CA ARG A 38 3.53 10.38 6.74
C ARG A 38 3.93 9.12 6.01
N ALA A 39 3.03 8.61 5.17
CA ALA A 39 3.26 7.47 4.32
C ALA A 39 3.33 7.89 2.85
N VAL A 40 4.32 7.40 2.11
CA VAL A 40 4.38 7.61 0.65
C VAL A 40 3.89 6.35 -0.04
N VAL A 41 2.86 6.49 -0.88
CA VAL A 41 2.21 5.36 -1.54
C VAL A 41 2.24 5.59 -3.05
N GLY A 42 2.55 4.52 -3.79
CA GLY A 42 2.41 4.51 -5.24
C GLY A 42 2.15 3.11 -5.75
N HIS A 43 1.90 2.99 -7.06
CA HIS A 43 1.54 1.72 -7.66
C HIS A 43 2.18 1.51 -9.05
N ASP A 44 2.07 0.28 -9.55
CA ASP A 44 2.56 -0.13 -10.88
C ASP A 44 1.45 -0.01 -11.95
N ASN A 45 1.77 -0.22 -13.23
CA ASN A 45 0.86 -0.07 -14.38
C ASN A 45 -0.06 -1.30 -14.58
N ARG A 46 -0.62 -1.87 -13.52
CA ARG A 46 -1.52 -3.03 -13.65
C ARG A 46 -2.98 -2.55 -13.55
N LEU A 47 -3.88 -3.22 -14.26
CA LEU A 47 -5.30 -2.87 -14.27
C LEU A 47 -5.95 -2.95 -12.87
N SER A 48 -5.46 -3.84 -12.01
CA SER A 48 -5.88 -3.98 -10.61
C SER A 48 -5.23 -2.98 -9.66
N SER A 49 -4.18 -2.27 -10.09
CA SER A 49 -3.42 -1.36 -9.22
C SER A 49 -4.21 -0.14 -8.75
N PRO A 50 -5.02 0.56 -9.58
CA PRO A 50 -5.77 1.72 -9.13
C PRO A 50 -6.78 1.43 -8.01
N GLY A 51 -7.50 0.31 -8.08
CA GLY A 51 -8.49 -0.09 -7.07
C GLY A 51 -7.84 -0.42 -5.73
N LEU A 52 -6.81 -1.27 -5.75
CA LEU A 52 -6.05 -1.63 -4.55
C LEU A 52 -5.32 -0.43 -3.94
N HIS A 53 -4.77 0.45 -4.77
CA HIS A 53 -4.10 1.68 -4.32
C HIS A 53 -5.06 2.62 -3.62
N ARG A 54 -6.27 2.80 -4.16
CA ARG A 54 -7.30 3.62 -3.54
C ARG A 54 -7.72 3.06 -2.20
N ALA A 55 -8.04 1.77 -2.13
CA ALA A 55 -8.47 1.14 -0.88
C ALA A 55 -7.39 1.22 0.21
N LEU A 56 -6.11 1.00 -0.15
CA LEU A 56 -5.00 1.14 0.79
C LEU A 56 -4.82 2.59 1.28
N LYS A 57 -4.95 3.56 0.39
CA LYS A 57 -4.91 4.99 0.74
C LYS A 57 -6.02 5.36 1.71
N ASP A 58 -7.24 4.89 1.45
CA ASP A 58 -8.40 5.15 2.32
C ASP A 58 -8.15 4.55 3.72
N GLY A 59 -7.60 3.33 3.81
CA GLY A 59 -7.24 2.71 5.09
C GLY A 59 -6.15 3.44 5.87
N LEU A 60 -5.19 4.05 5.18
CA LEU A 60 -4.13 4.85 5.81
C LEU A 60 -4.66 6.21 6.32
N LEU A 61 -5.52 6.86 5.53
CA LEU A 61 -6.15 8.13 5.90
C LEU A 61 -7.08 7.97 7.10
N ASP A 62 -7.91 6.92 7.11
CA ASP A 62 -8.78 6.57 8.24
C ASP A 62 -7.98 6.17 9.49
N GLY A 63 -6.79 5.61 9.26
CA GLY A 63 -5.80 5.35 10.30
C GLY A 63 -5.06 6.60 10.78
N GLY A 64 -5.40 7.81 10.32
CA GLY A 64 -4.80 9.06 10.78
C GLY A 64 -3.39 9.33 10.25
N CYS A 65 -2.95 8.60 9.22
CA CYS A 65 -1.69 8.87 8.52
C CYS A 65 -1.92 9.81 7.34
N ASP A 66 -0.99 10.74 7.15
CA ASP A 66 -0.93 11.65 6.00
C ASP A 66 -0.31 10.90 4.81
N VAL A 67 -1.07 10.76 3.73
CA VAL A 67 -0.68 9.95 2.57
C VAL A 67 -0.22 10.83 1.42
N VAL A 68 1.05 10.69 1.05
CA VAL A 68 1.61 11.30 -0.16
C VAL A 68 1.52 10.30 -1.31
N ASP A 69 0.59 10.57 -2.22
CA ASP A 69 0.37 9.75 -3.40
C ASP A 69 1.32 10.16 -4.53
N ILE A 70 2.24 9.26 -4.90
CA ILE A 70 3.18 9.47 -6.01
C ILE A 70 2.72 8.83 -7.32
N GLY A 71 1.50 8.25 -7.33
CA GLY A 71 0.85 7.66 -8.50
C GLY A 71 1.65 6.53 -9.15
N PHE A 72 1.55 6.44 -10.48
CA PHE A 72 2.27 5.46 -11.26
C PHE A 72 3.77 5.74 -11.29
N ARG A 73 4.57 4.81 -10.77
CA ARG A 73 6.03 4.88 -10.81
C ARG A 73 6.63 3.55 -11.25
N ARG A 74 7.61 3.62 -12.14
CA ARG A 74 8.43 2.46 -12.50
C ARG A 74 9.20 2.00 -11.25
N ARG A 75 9.24 0.68 -11.04
CA ARG A 75 9.78 -0.06 -9.88
C ARG A 75 11.12 0.45 -9.27
N ARG A 76 11.94 1.20 -10.02
CA ARG A 76 13.23 1.77 -9.57
C ARG A 76 13.10 3.04 -8.70
N CYS A 77 11.96 3.72 -8.65
CA CYS A 77 11.82 4.99 -7.92
C CYS A 77 11.38 4.86 -6.45
N PHE A 78 11.06 3.65 -5.97
CA PHE A 78 10.51 3.42 -4.64
C PHE A 78 11.55 3.30 -3.50
N THR A 79 12.85 3.42 -3.78
CA THR A 79 13.90 3.10 -2.80
C THR A 79 14.19 4.17 -1.76
N THR A 80 13.59 5.37 -1.83
CA THR A 80 14.04 6.52 -1.01
C THR A 80 12.94 7.22 -0.20
N ALA A 81 11.71 6.71 -0.19
CA ALA A 81 10.67 7.23 0.68
C ALA A 81 9.92 6.06 1.28
N TYR A 82 10.09 5.81 2.59
CA TYR A 82 9.33 4.89 3.46
C TYR A 82 8.16 4.19 2.75
N THR A 83 8.47 3.13 2.00
CA THR A 83 7.57 2.55 1.01
C THR A 83 7.01 1.25 1.54
N THR A 84 5.70 1.20 1.66
CA THR A 84 4.96 -0.06 1.65
C THR A 84 5.03 -0.65 0.24
N ARG A 85 6.02 -1.53 0.01
CA ARG A 85 6.17 -2.37 -1.20
C ARG A 85 5.13 -3.48 -1.21
N ILE A 86 3.85 -3.15 -1.08
CA ILE A 86 2.88 -4.19 -0.71
C ILE A 86 2.21 -4.88 -1.90
N PHE A 87 2.13 -4.29 -3.10
CA PHE A 87 1.33 -4.90 -4.16
C PHE A 87 2.10 -5.16 -5.46
N HIS A 88 2.43 -6.43 -5.67
CA HIS A 88 2.71 -6.99 -6.99
C HIS A 88 1.68 -8.09 -7.29
N ALA A 89 0.47 -7.68 -7.69
CA ALA A 89 -0.54 -8.60 -8.21
C ALA A 89 -0.06 -9.15 -9.55
N ALA A 90 0.18 -10.46 -9.64
CA ALA A 90 0.64 -11.10 -10.88
C ALA A 90 -0.46 -11.09 -11.94
#